data_AF-A0A416W509-F1
#
_entry.id   AF-A0A416W509-F1
#
_cell.length_a   1.000
_cell.length_b   1.000
_cell.length_c   1.000
_cell.angle_alpha   90.00
_cell.angle_beta   90.00
_cell.angle_gamma   90.00
#
_symmetry.space_group_name_H-M   'P 1'
#
loop_
_entity.id
_entity.type
_entity.pdbx_description
1 polymer ?
#
loop_
_entity_poly.entity_id
_entity_poly.type
_entity_poly.pdbx_seq_one_letter_code
_entity_poly.pdbx_strand_id
1 'polypeptide(L)'
;MVQKVKGLISRTGESIKGFSSDPINNLGFLIPMAICLTSIVTGIVTYIMFIVNGGYSSQVGSIKENGLDGISEGFTSGTTGMMVPGIVGKILLALVVAELIVMLINYFKNRGKGMRIAMIVDLVVMGVVIALSTVVFWIAVGKLVFSEEQLYQALGKFEGVTINLRAILIAYVAVTLVSVICFIVFTLITAECRWMVGYTALSLVFANIVMPLFFLILQNIIPLVSGAVALVVIGALIFFGIKIVASSGGEGGSSPSSSDSSSGGGSWSSSHNEKKVNTGNLSERGEKKRANKELVIEETCAYVPYFNRTLGFKLWKVHGMMHDYIASDNGIITREICSLEWFEKGKFHIYESESGREIKSSEIPWMKQN
;
A
#
# COMPACT_ATOMS: atom_id res chain seq x y z
N MET A 1 27.26 -8.73 14.22
CA MET A 1 25.85 -9.06 14.51
C MET A 1 25.72 -9.90 15.79
N VAL A 2 26.45 -11.02 15.92
CA VAL A 2 26.43 -11.91 17.10
C VAL A 2 26.66 -11.19 18.44
N GLN A 3 27.61 -10.25 18.52
CA GLN A 3 27.86 -9.48 19.74
C GLN A 3 26.68 -8.59 20.16
N LYS A 4 25.97 -7.98 19.20
CA LYS A 4 24.79 -7.15 19.48
C LYS A 4 23.62 -8.00 20.00
N VAL A 5 23.43 -9.20 19.46
CA VAL A 5 22.41 -10.15 19.92
C VAL A 5 22.71 -10.63 21.35
N LYS A 6 23.96 -10.98 21.65
CA LYS A 6 24.39 -11.33 23.01
C LYS A 6 24.12 -10.20 24.01
N GLY A 7 24.39 -8.96 23.62
CA GLY A 7 24.09 -7.78 24.46
C GLY A 7 22.60 -7.54 24.70
N LEU A 8 21.72 -7.84 23.73
CA LEU A 8 20.27 -7.76 23.94
C LEU A 8 19.78 -8.86 24.90
N ILE A 9 20.32 -10.07 24.78
CA ILE A 9 19.98 -11.19 25.67
C ILE A 9 20.43 -10.89 27.10
N SER A 10 21.66 -10.39 27.30
CA SER A 10 22.14 -10.02 28.63
C SER A 10 21.28 -8.93 29.26
N ARG A 11 20.98 -7.87 28.50
CA ARG A 11 20.12 -6.77 28.95
C ARG A 11 18.70 -7.24 29.28
N THR A 12 18.15 -8.18 28.52
CA THR A 12 16.85 -8.80 28.83
C THR A 12 16.90 -9.52 30.18
N GLY A 13 17.95 -10.32 30.41
CA GLY A 13 18.15 -11.00 31.69
C GLY A 13 18.33 -10.04 32.86
N GLU A 14 19.06 -8.94 32.66
CA GLU A 14 19.23 -7.87 33.65
C GLU A 14 17.91 -7.17 33.96
N SER A 15 17.11 -6.82 32.93
CA SER A 15 15.81 -6.18 33.12
C SER A 15 14.80 -7.06 33.83
N ILE A 16 14.84 -8.37 33.62
CA ILE A 16 14.01 -9.34 34.37
C ILE A 16 14.44 -9.39 35.84
N LYS A 17 15.75 -9.50 36.10
CA LYS A 17 16.29 -9.57 37.47
C LYS A 17 16.08 -8.26 38.25
N GLY A 18 16.26 -7.13 37.57
CA GLY A 18 16.11 -5.79 38.13
C GLY A 18 14.67 -5.28 38.20
N PHE A 19 13.69 -6.09 37.78
CA PHE A 19 12.31 -5.65 37.62
C PHE A 19 11.71 -5.04 38.89
N SER A 20 11.97 -5.65 40.04
CA SER A 20 11.48 -5.16 41.34
C SER A 20 12.06 -3.80 41.73
N SER A 21 13.24 -3.44 41.21
CA SER A 21 13.95 -2.21 41.58
C SER A 21 13.49 -1.03 40.74
N ASP A 22 13.23 -1.24 39.45
CA ASP A 22 12.78 -0.19 38.54
C ASP A 22 11.79 -0.74 37.49
N PRO A 23 10.53 -0.95 37.88
CA PRO A 23 9.58 -1.68 37.04
C PRO A 23 9.26 -0.93 35.74
N ILE A 24 9.14 0.39 35.78
CA ILE A 24 8.74 1.20 34.61
C ILE A 24 9.83 1.18 33.53
N ASN A 25 11.08 1.42 33.92
CA ASN A 25 12.18 1.39 32.94
C ASN A 25 12.44 -0.03 32.43
N ASN A 26 12.29 -1.06 33.27
CA ASN A 26 12.41 -2.44 32.80
C ASN A 26 11.26 -2.85 31.86
N LEU A 27 10.01 -2.45 32.16
CA LEU A 27 8.86 -2.67 31.26
C LEU A 27 9.07 -1.98 29.89
N GLY A 28 9.57 -0.75 29.88
CA GLY A 28 9.88 -0.01 28.64
C GLY A 28 10.93 -0.68 27.75
N PHE A 29 11.68 -1.66 28.26
CA PHE A 29 12.54 -2.52 27.46
C PHE A 29 11.91 -3.89 27.17
N LEU A 30 11.24 -4.48 28.17
CA LEU A 30 10.68 -5.84 28.07
C LEU A 30 9.48 -5.93 27.13
N ILE A 31 8.60 -4.91 27.08
CA ILE A 31 7.43 -4.94 26.19
C ILE A 31 7.85 -4.93 24.71
N PRO A 32 8.76 -4.04 24.23
CA PRO A 32 9.27 -4.12 22.86
C PRO A 32 9.91 -5.47 22.53
N MET A 33 10.62 -6.07 23.48
CA MET A 33 11.18 -7.42 23.32
C MET A 33 10.08 -8.49 23.20
N ALA A 34 8.99 -8.35 23.96
CA ALA A 34 7.82 -9.23 23.85
C ALA A 34 7.12 -9.08 22.49
N ILE A 35 7.02 -7.87 21.93
CA ILE A 35 6.51 -7.62 20.57
C ILE A 35 7.38 -8.36 19.54
N CYS A 36 8.70 -8.24 19.63
CA CYS A 36 9.61 -8.98 18.76
C CYS A 36 9.43 -10.50 18.90
N LEU A 37 9.40 -11.02 20.14
CA LEU A 37 9.27 -12.45 20.40
C LEU A 37 7.95 -13.02 19.89
N THR A 38 6.84 -12.33 20.12
CA THR A 38 5.51 -12.74 19.64
C THR A 38 5.46 -12.79 18.11
N SER A 39 6.09 -11.85 17.42
CA SER A 39 6.21 -11.89 15.96
C SER A 39 7.04 -13.07 15.45
N ILE A 40 8.13 -13.44 16.15
CA ILE A 40 8.96 -14.61 15.83
C ILE A 40 8.17 -15.90 15.98
N VAL A 41 7.53 -16.09 17.13
CA VAL A 41 6.74 -17.29 17.40
C VAL A 41 5.62 -17.43 16.36
N THR A 42 4.90 -16.34 16.07
CA THR A 42 3.82 -16.36 15.08
C THR A 42 4.36 -16.70 13.69
N GLY A 43 5.46 -16.07 13.27
CA GLY A 43 6.11 -16.36 12.01
C GLY A 43 6.49 -17.83 11.85
N ILE A 44 7.09 -18.43 12.88
CA ILE A 44 7.42 -19.86 12.90
C ILE A 44 6.17 -20.72 12.73
N VAL A 45 5.09 -20.44 13.48
CA VAL A 45 3.83 -21.19 13.38
C VAL A 45 3.25 -21.10 11.96
N THR A 46 3.20 -19.90 11.38
CA THR A 46 2.68 -19.71 10.01
C THR A 46 3.53 -20.40 8.95
N TYR A 47 4.85 -20.49 9.16
CA TYR A 47 5.77 -21.19 8.28
C TYR A 47 5.61 -22.71 8.36
N ILE A 48 5.44 -23.26 9.56
CA ILE A 48 5.13 -24.68 9.75
C ILE A 48 3.81 -25.01 9.06
N MET A 49 2.78 -24.17 9.21
CA MET A 49 1.49 -24.36 8.55
C MET A 49 1.62 -24.38 7.02
N PHE A 50 2.46 -23.51 6.44
CA PHE A 50 2.76 -23.54 5.01
C PHE A 50 3.37 -24.88 4.57
N ILE A 51 4.34 -25.42 5.33
CA ILE A 51 4.98 -26.71 5.03
C ILE A 51 3.96 -27.86 5.13
N VAL A 52 3.18 -27.90 6.20
CA VAL A 52 2.18 -28.95 6.46
C VAL A 52 1.09 -28.95 5.38
N ASN A 53 0.71 -27.78 4.87
CA ASN A 53 -0.23 -27.65 3.77
C ASN A 53 0.37 -27.99 2.39
N GLY A 54 1.58 -28.54 2.35
CA GLY A 54 2.23 -28.97 1.12
C GLY A 54 2.79 -27.82 0.27
N GLY A 55 3.05 -26.65 0.85
CA GLY A 55 3.46 -25.45 0.13
C GLY A 55 4.62 -25.68 -0.85
N TYR A 56 5.75 -26.23 -0.37
CA TYR A 56 6.89 -26.54 -1.24
C TYR A 56 6.59 -27.62 -2.28
N SER A 57 5.84 -28.67 -1.90
CA SER A 57 5.47 -29.73 -2.84
C SER A 57 4.60 -29.19 -3.98
N SER A 58 3.68 -28.27 -3.67
CA SER A 58 2.84 -27.58 -4.67
C SER A 58 3.70 -26.73 -5.60
N GLN A 59 4.65 -25.97 -5.07
CA GLN A 59 5.56 -25.14 -5.87
C GLN A 59 6.40 -25.96 -6.84
N VAL A 60 6.97 -27.07 -6.37
CA VAL A 60 7.73 -28.00 -7.22
C VAL A 60 6.81 -28.65 -8.26
N GLY A 61 5.58 -29.00 -7.88
CA GLY A 61 4.56 -29.53 -8.79
C GLY A 61 4.29 -28.57 -9.95
N SER A 62 3.98 -27.31 -9.66
CA SER A 62 3.71 -26.28 -10.67
C SER A 62 4.88 -26.09 -11.64
N ILE A 63 6.12 -26.03 -11.14
CA ILE A 63 7.31 -25.87 -11.99
C ILE A 63 7.53 -27.11 -12.86
N LYS A 64 7.28 -28.31 -12.34
CA LYS A 64 7.44 -29.55 -13.09
C LYS A 64 6.40 -29.67 -14.21
N GLU A 65 5.16 -29.25 -13.96
CA GLU A 65 4.05 -29.35 -14.90
C GLU A 65 4.11 -28.25 -15.97
N ASN A 66 4.39 -27.01 -15.56
CA ASN A 66 4.25 -25.81 -16.40
C ASN A 66 5.59 -25.16 -16.77
N GLY A 67 6.73 -25.75 -16.38
CA GLY A 67 8.07 -25.25 -16.75
C GLY A 67 8.32 -23.82 -16.26
N LEU A 68 8.59 -22.89 -17.19
CA LEU A 68 8.83 -21.48 -16.89
C LEU A 68 7.59 -20.78 -16.31
N ASP A 69 6.39 -21.09 -16.81
CA ASP A 69 5.14 -20.49 -16.34
C ASP A 69 4.84 -20.95 -14.90
N GLY A 70 5.18 -22.20 -14.60
CA GLY A 70 5.08 -22.78 -13.26
C GLY A 70 5.96 -22.11 -12.19
N ILE A 71 7.02 -21.41 -12.59
CA ILE A 71 7.83 -20.59 -11.66
C ILE A 71 7.01 -19.40 -11.18
N SER A 72 6.28 -18.74 -12.08
CA SER A 72 5.43 -17.59 -11.73
C SER A 72 4.24 -18.02 -10.86
N GLU A 73 3.61 -19.14 -11.21
CA GLU A 73 2.46 -19.72 -10.48
C GLU A 73 2.85 -20.28 -9.11
N GLY A 74 4.11 -20.70 -8.94
CA GLY A 74 4.63 -21.16 -7.66
C GLY A 74 4.78 -20.05 -6.62
N PHE A 75 4.76 -18.77 -7.01
CA PHE A 75 4.81 -17.69 -6.02
C PHE A 75 3.54 -17.66 -5.17
N THR A 76 3.73 -17.60 -3.86
CA THR A 76 2.66 -17.44 -2.89
C THR A 76 2.77 -16.07 -2.21
N SER A 77 1.63 -15.41 -2.00
CA SER A 77 1.56 -14.28 -1.06
C SER A 77 1.77 -14.73 0.40
N GLY A 78 1.77 -16.05 0.64
CA GLY A 78 2.10 -16.69 1.90
C GLY A 78 0.98 -16.66 2.94
N THR A 79 1.27 -17.25 4.09
CA THR A 79 0.43 -17.19 5.31
C THR A 79 0.71 -15.94 6.16
N THR A 80 1.58 -15.04 5.69
CA THR A 80 2.02 -13.83 6.40
C THR A 80 0.89 -12.82 6.60
N GLY A 81 -0.10 -12.78 5.70
CA GLY A 81 -1.33 -12.00 5.86
C GLY A 81 -2.20 -12.45 7.05
N MET A 82 -1.99 -13.67 7.56
CA MET A 82 -2.70 -14.19 8.74
C MET A 82 -2.11 -13.71 10.08
N MET A 83 -0.95 -13.05 10.07
CA MET A 83 -0.32 -12.57 11.32
C MET A 83 -1.09 -11.41 11.97
N VAL A 84 -1.86 -10.65 11.18
CA VAL A 84 -2.53 -9.41 11.62
C VAL A 84 -3.99 -9.65 12.05
N PRO A 85 -4.84 -10.38 11.30
CA PRO A 85 -6.20 -10.69 11.73
C PRO A 85 -6.22 -11.93 12.62
N GLY A 86 -6.39 -11.77 13.93
CA GLY A 86 -6.57 -12.90 14.85
C GLY A 86 -6.21 -12.60 16.30
N ILE A 87 -6.03 -13.65 17.09
CA ILE A 87 -5.62 -13.54 18.51
C ILE A 87 -4.24 -12.89 18.66
N VAL A 88 -3.33 -13.15 17.71
CA VAL A 88 -1.98 -12.56 17.68
C VAL A 88 -2.05 -11.05 17.51
N GLY A 89 -2.83 -10.54 16.55
CA GLY A 89 -3.03 -9.10 16.37
C GLY A 89 -3.57 -8.42 17.63
N LYS A 90 -4.50 -9.08 18.34
CA LYS A 90 -4.99 -8.58 19.64
C LYS A 90 -3.91 -8.54 20.72
N ILE A 91 -3.06 -9.56 20.78
CA ILE A 91 -1.92 -9.60 21.73
C ILE A 91 -0.92 -8.47 21.39
N LEU A 92 -0.56 -8.30 20.12
CA LEU A 92 0.33 -7.22 19.67
C LEU A 92 -0.25 -5.85 20.01
N LEU A 93 -1.54 -5.63 19.73
CA LEU A 93 -2.22 -4.39 20.09
C LEU A 93 -2.20 -4.15 21.61
N ALA A 94 -2.48 -5.17 22.42
CA ALA A 94 -2.43 -5.07 23.87
C ALA A 94 -1.02 -4.71 24.38
N LEU A 95 0.03 -5.29 23.80
CA LEU A 95 1.42 -4.95 24.13
C LEU A 95 1.75 -3.50 23.76
N VAL A 96 1.32 -3.03 22.59
CA VAL A 96 1.53 -1.62 22.17
C VAL A 96 0.81 -0.66 23.12
N VAL A 97 -0.44 -0.96 23.50
CA VAL A 97 -1.19 -0.15 24.47
C VAL A 97 -0.51 -0.14 25.84
N ALA A 98 -0.03 -1.30 26.32
CA ALA A 98 0.72 -1.39 27.57
C ALA A 98 1.99 -0.52 27.52
N GLU A 99 2.73 -0.54 26.42
CA GLU A 99 3.92 0.29 26.23
C GLU A 99 3.59 1.79 26.22
N LEU A 100 2.50 2.20 25.57
CA LEU A 100 2.02 3.59 25.61
C LEU A 100 1.70 4.02 27.05
N ILE A 101 1.11 3.15 27.87
CA ILE A 101 0.83 3.44 29.29
C ILE A 101 2.14 3.60 30.08
N VAL A 102 3.10 2.69 29.91
CA VAL A 102 4.41 2.77 30.59
C VAL A 102 5.13 4.06 30.19
N MET A 103 5.07 4.42 28.91
CA MET A 103 5.63 5.67 28.38
C MET A 103 4.96 6.91 28.97
N LEU A 104 3.62 6.91 29.09
CA LEU A 104 2.89 7.98 29.75
C LEU A 104 3.28 8.13 31.22
N ILE A 105 3.38 7.02 31.97
CA ILE A 105 3.83 7.04 33.37
C ILE A 105 5.23 7.66 33.46
N ASN A 106 6.15 7.24 32.59
CA ASN A 106 7.51 7.77 32.59
C ASN A 106 7.57 9.26 32.19
N TYR A 107 6.74 9.68 31.25
CA TYR A 107 6.58 11.09 30.87
C TYR A 107 6.10 11.94 32.06
N PHE A 108 5.02 11.52 32.71
CA PHE A 108 4.45 12.25 33.85
C PHE A 108 5.39 12.26 35.05
N LYS A 109 6.19 11.21 35.27
CA LYS A 109 7.19 11.19 36.35
C LYS A 109 8.28 12.25 36.17
N ASN A 110 8.74 12.46 34.95
CA ASN A 110 9.97 13.22 34.67
C ASN A 110 9.77 14.66 34.16
N ARG A 111 8.53 15.12 33.92
CA ARG A 111 8.25 16.47 33.40
C ARG A 111 7.70 17.42 34.46
N GLY A 112 7.90 18.72 34.27
CA GLY A 112 7.33 19.79 35.12
C GLY A 112 5.83 20.03 34.88
N LYS A 113 5.17 20.74 35.81
CA LYS A 113 3.70 20.94 35.83
C LYS A 113 3.11 21.42 34.49
N GLY A 114 3.72 22.42 33.84
CA GLY A 114 3.20 22.97 32.58
C GLY A 114 3.15 21.95 31.43
N MET A 115 4.21 21.15 31.29
CA MET A 115 4.27 20.10 30.25
C MET A 115 3.29 18.96 30.54
N ARG A 116 3.09 18.61 31.82
CA ARG A 116 2.07 17.63 32.23
C ARG A 116 0.67 18.11 31.85
N ILE A 117 0.35 19.38 32.10
CA ILE A 117 -0.95 19.97 31.73
C ILE A 117 -1.13 19.92 30.21
N ALA A 118 -0.11 20.32 29.43
CA ALA A 118 -0.17 20.26 27.97
C ALA A 118 -0.42 18.84 27.45
N MET A 119 0.24 17.83 28.02
CA MET A 119 0.01 16.43 27.68
C MET A 119 -1.40 15.95 28.01
N ILE A 120 -1.95 16.35 29.16
CA ILE A 120 -3.33 16.01 29.53
C ILE A 120 -4.33 16.61 28.53
N VAL A 121 -4.14 17.88 28.15
CA VAL A 121 -4.98 18.54 27.15
C VAL A 121 -4.92 17.79 25.83
N ASP A 122 -3.73 17.42 25.36
CA ASP A 122 -3.56 16.65 24.12
C ASP A 122 -4.23 15.26 24.20
N LEU A 123 -4.07 14.53 25.31
CA LEU A 123 -4.74 13.25 25.53
C LEU A 123 -6.26 13.36 25.53
N VAL A 124 -6.83 14.43 26.09
CA VAL A 124 -8.28 14.70 26.07
C VAL A 124 -8.74 14.95 24.63
N VAL A 125 -8.00 15.74 23.85
CA VAL A 125 -8.30 15.98 22.43
C VAL A 125 -8.27 14.66 21.65
N MET A 126 -7.24 13.84 21.81
CA MET A 126 -7.20 12.50 21.18
C MET A 126 -8.39 11.63 21.60
N GLY A 127 -8.75 11.63 22.88
CA GLY A 127 -9.90 10.87 23.38
C GLY A 127 -11.21 11.29 22.72
N VAL A 128 -11.43 12.60 22.55
CA VAL A 128 -12.60 13.13 21.83
C VAL A 128 -12.57 12.75 20.36
N VAL A 129 -11.42 12.89 19.68
CA VAL A 129 -11.27 12.51 18.27
C VAL A 129 -11.56 11.02 18.05
N ILE A 130 -11.05 10.15 18.92
CA ILE A 130 -11.29 8.71 18.87
C ILE A 130 -12.78 8.39 19.09
N ALA A 131 -13.43 9.05 20.06
CA ALA A 131 -14.86 8.88 20.31
C ALA A 131 -15.72 9.35 19.12
N LEU A 132 -15.35 10.45 18.46
CA LEU A 132 -16.00 10.87 17.23
C LEU A 132 -15.77 9.88 16.09
N SER A 133 -14.54 9.34 15.96
CA SER A 133 -14.21 8.30 14.96
C SER A 133 -15.12 7.08 15.11
N THR A 134 -15.31 6.59 16.33
CA THR A 134 -16.09 5.38 16.59
C THR A 134 -17.56 5.59 16.29
N VAL A 135 -18.10 6.77 16.60
CA VAL A 135 -19.47 7.15 16.22
C VAL A 135 -19.62 7.17 14.70
N VAL A 136 -18.72 7.84 13.98
CA VAL A 136 -18.73 7.88 12.51
C VAL A 136 -18.62 6.47 11.92
N PHE A 137 -17.75 5.63 12.48
CA PHE A 137 -17.58 4.24 12.04
C PHE A 137 -18.85 3.41 12.25
N TRP A 138 -19.55 3.57 13.38
CA TRP A 138 -20.79 2.83 13.64
C TRP A 138 -21.94 3.26 12.73
N ILE A 139 -21.98 4.55 12.35
CA ILE A 139 -22.89 5.04 11.31
C ILE A 139 -22.55 4.39 9.96
N ALA A 140 -21.26 4.39 9.58
CA ALA A 140 -20.80 3.85 8.30
C ALA A 140 -21.09 2.34 8.14
N VAL A 141 -21.01 1.58 9.23
CA VAL A 141 -21.32 0.13 9.24
C VAL A 141 -22.83 -0.13 9.38
N GLY A 142 -23.66 0.91 9.43
CA GLY A 142 -25.12 0.81 9.53
C GLY A 142 -25.62 0.29 10.88
N LYS A 143 -24.75 0.24 11.91
CA LYS A 143 -25.13 -0.18 13.28
C LYS A 143 -25.78 0.95 14.08
N LEU A 144 -25.47 2.20 13.73
CA LEU A 144 -26.10 3.39 14.29
C LEU A 144 -26.89 4.07 13.17
N VAL A 145 -28.21 3.93 13.20
CA VAL A 145 -29.13 4.65 12.31
C VAL A 145 -29.76 5.77 13.14
N PHE A 146 -29.47 7.02 12.79
CA PHE A 146 -30.16 8.17 13.35
C PHE A 146 -31.46 8.37 12.60
N SER A 147 -32.60 8.52 13.30
CA SER A 147 -33.81 9.01 12.64
C SER A 147 -33.61 10.47 12.23
N GLU A 148 -34.23 10.89 11.13
CA GLU A 148 -34.17 12.29 10.66
C GLU A 148 -34.52 13.26 11.79
N GLU A 149 -35.52 12.94 12.62
CA GLU A 149 -35.94 13.77 13.75
C GLU A 149 -34.86 13.97 14.81
N GLN A 150 -34.07 12.94 15.16
CA GLN A 150 -32.97 13.09 16.12
C GLN A 150 -31.84 13.96 15.57
N LEU A 151 -31.59 13.87 14.27
CA LEU A 151 -30.59 14.68 13.58
C LEU A 151 -31.03 16.14 13.50
N TYR A 152 -32.30 16.41 13.16
CA TYR A 152 -32.87 17.76 13.17
C TYR A 152 -32.92 18.38 14.57
N GLN A 153 -33.21 17.60 15.60
CA GLN A 153 -33.23 18.11 16.99
C GLN A 153 -31.82 18.41 17.52
N ALA A 154 -30.82 17.64 17.11
CA ALA A 154 -29.41 17.88 17.44
C ALA A 154 -28.83 19.09 16.68
N LEU A 155 -29.17 19.22 15.39
CA LEU A 155 -28.72 20.32 14.53
C LEU A 155 -29.50 21.62 14.73
N GLY A 156 -30.75 21.55 15.21
CA GLY A 156 -31.58 22.72 15.49
C GLY A 156 -31.02 23.64 16.57
N LYS A 157 -30.06 23.16 17.39
CA LYS A 157 -29.29 24.00 18.32
C LYS A 157 -28.22 24.87 17.66
N PHE A 158 -27.96 24.69 16.37
CA PHE A 158 -26.96 25.41 15.57
C PHE A 158 -27.62 26.27 14.48
N GLU A 159 -28.79 26.82 14.76
CA GLU A 159 -29.57 27.67 13.85
C GLU A 159 -28.69 28.82 13.31
N GLY A 160 -28.52 28.89 11.98
CA GLY A 160 -27.71 29.91 11.29
C GLY A 160 -26.27 29.51 10.90
N VAL A 161 -25.79 28.32 11.25
CA VAL A 161 -24.46 27.83 10.82
C VAL A 161 -24.59 27.07 9.49
N THR A 162 -23.98 27.57 8.41
CA THR A 162 -23.87 26.82 7.15
C THR A 162 -22.88 25.66 7.33
N ILE A 163 -23.39 24.44 7.50
CA ILE A 163 -22.58 23.24 7.75
C ILE A 163 -21.94 22.80 6.43
N ASN A 164 -20.68 23.18 6.21
CA ASN A 164 -19.88 22.63 5.12
C ASN A 164 -19.20 21.34 5.58
N LEU A 165 -19.79 20.18 5.24
CA LEU A 165 -19.29 18.85 5.61
C LEU A 165 -17.82 18.64 5.22
N ARG A 166 -17.40 19.16 4.06
CA ARG A 166 -16.02 19.05 3.59
C ARG A 166 -15.05 19.81 4.50
N ALA A 167 -15.44 21.01 4.94
CA ALA A 167 -14.63 21.80 5.87
C ALA A 167 -14.53 21.12 7.25
N ILE A 168 -15.62 20.51 7.72
CA ILE A 168 -15.64 19.76 9.00
C ILE A 168 -14.71 18.54 8.93
N LEU A 169 -14.75 17.77 7.84
CA LEU A 169 -13.85 16.62 7.66
C LEU A 169 -12.39 17.05 7.59
N ILE A 170 -12.08 18.12 6.87
CA ILE A 170 -10.72 18.68 6.81
C ILE A 170 -10.25 19.12 8.21
N ALA A 171 -11.08 19.85 8.94
CA ALA A 171 -10.78 20.29 10.29
C ALA A 171 -10.56 19.08 11.23
N TYR A 172 -11.39 18.06 11.13
CA TYR A 172 -11.28 16.82 11.89
C TYR A 172 -9.95 16.09 11.63
N VAL A 173 -9.59 15.89 10.35
CA VAL A 173 -8.31 15.27 9.97
C VAL A 173 -7.13 16.12 10.46
N ALA A 174 -7.21 17.43 10.32
CA ALA A 174 -6.17 18.35 10.78
C ALA A 174 -5.97 18.28 12.30
N VAL A 175 -7.05 18.33 13.09
CA VAL A 175 -7.00 18.20 14.56
C VAL A 175 -6.41 16.85 14.97
N THR A 176 -6.82 15.77 14.29
CA THR A 176 -6.28 14.42 14.54
C THR A 176 -4.77 14.38 14.31
N LEU A 177 -4.30 14.87 13.16
CA LEU A 177 -2.88 14.88 12.82
C LEU A 177 -2.07 15.75 13.78
N VAL A 178 -2.56 16.95 14.10
CA VAL A 178 -1.90 17.86 15.05
C VAL A 178 -1.76 17.20 16.41
N SER A 179 -2.82 16.57 16.92
CA SER A 179 -2.79 15.92 18.23
C SER A 179 -1.83 14.72 18.26
N VAL A 180 -1.84 13.86 17.23
CA VAL A 180 -0.87 12.76 17.11
C VAL A 180 0.58 13.28 17.04
N ILE A 181 0.83 14.34 16.27
CA ILE A 181 2.16 14.95 16.18
C ILE A 181 2.57 15.54 17.53
N CYS A 182 1.67 16.24 18.22
CA CYS A 182 1.92 16.78 19.56
C CYS A 182 2.28 15.68 20.55
N PHE A 183 1.53 14.57 20.58
CA PHE A 183 1.83 13.41 21.41
C PHE A 183 3.24 12.85 21.16
N ILE A 184 3.60 12.64 19.89
CA ILE A 184 4.91 12.14 19.50
C ILE A 184 6.02 13.13 19.90
N VAL A 185 5.82 14.43 19.65
CA VAL A 185 6.81 15.46 20.00
C VAL A 185 6.99 15.53 21.53
N PHE A 186 5.92 15.52 22.31
CA PHE A 186 5.99 15.54 23.78
C PHE A 186 6.75 14.33 24.32
N THR A 187 6.46 13.13 23.81
CA THR A 187 7.18 11.91 24.21
C THR A 187 8.65 11.96 23.79
N LEU A 188 8.99 12.42 22.57
CA LEU A 188 10.38 12.50 22.10
C LEU A 188 11.25 13.56 22.80
N ILE A 189 10.67 14.68 23.23
CA ILE A 189 11.38 15.70 24.03
C ILE A 189 11.79 15.15 25.40
N THR A 190 11.11 14.11 25.90
CA THR A 190 11.43 13.49 27.18
C THR A 190 12.53 12.45 26.98
N ALA A 191 13.75 12.75 27.45
CA ALA A 191 14.92 11.89 27.26
C ALA A 191 14.68 10.44 27.73
N GLU A 192 14.00 10.28 28.86
CA GLU A 192 13.63 8.97 29.43
C GLU A 192 12.61 8.19 28.60
N CYS A 193 11.82 8.87 27.76
CA CYS A 193 10.87 8.23 26.84
C CYS A 193 11.49 7.99 25.46
N ARG A 194 12.49 8.78 25.05
CA ARG A 194 13.07 8.72 23.69
C ARG A 194 13.63 7.34 23.35
N TRP A 195 14.33 6.71 24.30
CA TRP A 195 14.87 5.37 24.07
C TRP A 195 13.76 4.31 24.04
N MET A 196 12.72 4.43 24.87
CA MET A 196 11.54 3.56 24.84
C MET A 196 10.82 3.66 23.49
N VAL A 197 10.52 4.88 23.02
CA VAL A 197 9.97 5.14 21.68
C VAL A 197 10.81 4.47 20.59
N GLY A 198 12.14 4.58 20.68
CA GLY A 198 13.06 3.96 19.74
C GLY A 198 12.95 2.44 19.69
N TYR A 199 12.94 1.75 20.84
CA TYR A 199 12.79 0.29 20.88
C TYR A 199 11.39 -0.15 20.44
N THR A 200 10.35 0.58 20.82
CA THR A 200 8.98 0.29 20.42
C THR A 200 8.80 0.44 18.91
N ALA A 201 9.27 1.54 18.32
CA ALA A 201 9.24 1.75 16.88
C ALA A 201 10.04 0.67 16.13
N LEU A 202 11.24 0.33 16.62
CA LEU A 202 12.06 -0.74 16.04
C LEU A 202 11.34 -2.10 16.12
N SER A 203 10.72 -2.41 17.26
CA SER A 203 9.97 -3.66 17.45
C SER A 203 8.75 -3.75 16.54
N LEU A 204 8.06 -2.65 16.29
CA LEU A 204 6.93 -2.58 15.37
C LEU A 204 7.35 -2.74 13.92
N VAL A 205 8.45 -2.11 13.50
CA VAL A 205 9.05 -2.31 12.17
C VAL A 205 9.48 -3.77 12.01
N PHE A 206 10.12 -4.33 13.04
CA PHE A 206 10.52 -5.73 13.03
C PHE A 206 9.32 -6.67 12.90
N ALA A 207 8.30 -6.49 13.73
CA ALA A 207 7.12 -7.34 13.77
C ALA A 207 6.23 -7.24 12.53
N ASN A 208 6.05 -6.04 11.97
CA ASN A 208 5.12 -5.81 10.86
C ASN A 208 5.77 -5.80 9.47
N ILE A 209 7.09 -5.62 9.39
CA ILE A 209 7.80 -5.54 8.11
C ILE A 209 8.86 -6.63 8.01
N VAL A 210 9.85 -6.63 8.91
CA VAL A 210 11.01 -7.51 8.79
C VAL A 210 10.61 -8.97 8.85
N MET A 211 9.80 -9.35 9.84
CA MET A 211 9.41 -10.74 10.08
C MET A 211 8.48 -11.30 9.00
N PRO A 212 7.40 -10.61 8.60
CA PRO A 212 6.59 -11.05 7.46
C PRO A 212 7.41 -11.20 6.18
N LEU A 213 8.31 -10.25 5.88
CA LEU A 213 9.13 -10.29 4.67
C LEU A 213 10.14 -11.45 4.70
N PHE A 214 10.77 -11.69 5.86
CA PHE A 214 11.66 -12.84 6.05
C PHE A 214 10.94 -14.17 5.78
N PHE A 215 9.75 -14.36 6.36
CA PHE A 215 8.98 -15.59 6.14
C PHE A 215 8.40 -15.70 4.72
N LEU A 216 8.03 -14.58 4.09
CA LEU A 216 7.60 -14.57 2.70
C LEU A 216 8.72 -15.04 1.77
N ILE A 217 9.96 -14.60 2.00
CA ILE A 217 11.13 -15.07 1.24
C ILE A 217 11.33 -16.56 1.46
N LEU A 218 11.27 -17.04 2.71
CA LEU A 218 11.40 -18.47 3.00
C LEU A 218 10.33 -19.29 2.27
N GLN A 219 9.06 -18.90 2.37
CA GLN A 219 7.95 -19.59 1.70
C GLN A 219 8.05 -19.57 0.17
N ASN A 220 8.75 -18.60 -0.41
CA ASN A 220 8.95 -18.47 -1.86
C ASN A 220 10.34 -18.90 -2.33
N ILE A 221 11.12 -19.60 -1.50
CA ILE A 221 12.51 -19.94 -1.85
C ILE A 221 12.60 -20.82 -3.11
N ILE A 222 11.62 -21.72 -3.34
CA ILE A 222 11.62 -22.62 -4.49
C ILE A 222 11.43 -21.83 -5.80
N PRO A 223 10.32 -21.06 -6.01
CA PRO A 223 10.18 -20.20 -7.18
C PRO A 223 11.35 -19.24 -7.39
N LEU A 224 11.89 -18.67 -6.31
CA LEU A 224 12.98 -17.70 -6.37
C LEU A 224 14.28 -18.34 -6.88
N VAL A 225 14.66 -19.50 -6.35
CA VAL A 225 15.84 -20.25 -6.81
C VAL A 225 15.62 -20.78 -8.22
N SER A 226 14.46 -21.35 -8.53
CA SER A 226 14.14 -21.87 -9.86
C SER A 226 14.15 -20.76 -10.92
N GLY A 227 13.63 -19.58 -10.61
CA GLY A 227 13.69 -18.41 -11.48
C GLY A 227 15.13 -17.94 -11.72
N ALA A 228 15.96 -17.90 -10.67
CA ALA A 228 17.37 -17.54 -10.81
C ALA A 228 18.13 -18.53 -11.71
N VAL A 229 17.90 -19.84 -11.52
CA VAL A 229 18.49 -20.89 -12.38
C VAL A 229 18.01 -20.75 -13.83
N ALA A 230 16.71 -20.53 -14.06
CA ALA A 230 16.16 -20.33 -15.39
C ALA A 230 16.78 -19.13 -16.11
N LEU A 231 16.97 -18.00 -15.42
CA LEU A 231 17.64 -16.82 -15.98
C LEU A 231 19.09 -17.09 -16.38
N VAL A 232 19.84 -17.86 -15.57
CA VAL A 232 21.22 -18.26 -15.91
C VAL A 232 21.24 -19.13 -17.16
N VAL A 233 20.34 -20.10 -17.27
CA VAL A 233 20.25 -21.00 -18.43
C VAL A 233 19.86 -20.23 -19.69
N ILE A 234 18.83 -19.38 -19.63
CA ILE A 234 18.41 -18.53 -20.76
C ILE A 234 19.55 -17.60 -21.18
N GLY A 235 20.22 -16.95 -20.21
CA GLY A 235 21.36 -16.08 -20.47
C GLY A 235 22.52 -16.82 -21.16
N ALA A 236 22.82 -18.05 -20.75
CA ALA A 236 23.82 -18.89 -21.39
C ALA A 236 23.42 -19.27 -22.82
N LEU A 237 22.15 -19.67 -23.04
CA LEU A 237 21.64 -20.00 -24.37
C LEU A 237 21.70 -18.80 -25.33
N ILE A 238 21.35 -17.59 -24.87
CA ILE A 238 21.46 -16.36 -25.66
C ILE A 238 22.94 -16.08 -25.98
N PHE A 239 23.83 -16.18 -24.99
CA PHE A 239 25.26 -15.92 -25.19
C PHE A 239 25.90 -16.89 -26.19
N PHE A 240 25.65 -18.20 -26.05
CA PHE A 240 26.16 -19.20 -26.98
C PHE A 240 25.47 -19.12 -28.35
N GLY A 241 24.17 -18.83 -28.41
CA GLY A 241 23.43 -18.63 -29.65
C GLY A 241 23.98 -17.46 -30.49
N ILE A 242 24.26 -16.32 -29.85
CA ILE A 242 24.90 -15.17 -30.50
C ILE A 242 26.32 -15.53 -30.97
N LYS A 243 27.09 -16.26 -30.16
CA LYS A 243 28.44 -16.71 -30.54
C LYS A 243 28.43 -17.66 -31.72
N ILE A 244 27.49 -18.59 -31.78
CA ILE A 244 27.33 -19.52 -32.90
C ILE A 244 26.96 -18.77 -34.18
N VAL A 245 25.98 -17.86 -34.12
CA VAL A 245 25.58 -17.01 -35.27
C VAL A 245 26.72 -16.10 -35.73
N ALA A 246 27.52 -15.57 -34.81
CA ALA A 246 28.71 -14.78 -35.13
C ALA A 246 29.86 -15.63 -35.69
N SER A 247 29.96 -16.91 -35.33
CA SER A 247 30.99 -17.84 -35.81
C SER A 247 30.62 -18.60 -37.09
N SER A 248 29.34 -18.62 -37.49
CA SER A 248 28.88 -19.14 -38.78
C SER A 248 29.03 -18.14 -39.93
N GLY A 249 29.58 -16.95 -39.68
CA GLY A 249 29.96 -15.97 -40.71
C GLY A 249 31.37 -16.21 -41.24
N GLY A 250 31.56 -17.28 -42.01
CA GLY A 250 32.77 -17.53 -42.79
C GLY A 250 32.54 -17.24 -44.27
N GLU A 251 33.17 -16.16 -44.75
CA GLU A 251 33.58 -15.89 -46.14
C GLU A 251 32.49 -15.57 -47.20
N GLY A 252 32.38 -14.27 -47.48
CA GLY A 252 31.77 -13.69 -48.67
C GLY A 252 32.21 -12.24 -48.79
N GLY A 253 33.44 -12.02 -49.25
CA GLY A 253 34.06 -10.69 -49.34
C GLY A 253 33.43 -9.81 -50.41
N SER A 254 33.34 -8.50 -50.11
CA SER A 254 33.59 -7.45 -51.09
C SER A 254 34.10 -6.21 -50.35
N SER A 255 35.20 -5.67 -50.85
CA SER A 255 36.02 -4.62 -50.27
C SER A 255 35.27 -3.32 -49.92
N PRO A 256 35.81 -2.53 -48.97
CA PRO A 256 35.22 -1.26 -48.57
C PRO A 256 35.67 -0.15 -49.53
N SER A 257 34.73 0.61 -50.08
CA SER A 257 35.03 1.90 -50.72
C SER A 257 33.91 2.90 -50.49
N SER A 258 34.26 3.95 -49.72
CA SER A 258 33.90 5.39 -49.85
C SER A 258 32.45 5.74 -50.20
N SER A 259 31.77 6.72 -49.61
CA SER A 259 32.06 7.89 -48.77
C SER A 259 30.64 8.34 -48.29
N ASP A 260 30.39 9.13 -47.25
CA ASP A 260 31.01 10.36 -46.82
C ASP A 260 30.70 10.60 -45.33
N SER A 261 31.63 11.33 -44.74
CA SER A 261 31.56 11.98 -43.44
C SER A 261 30.35 12.89 -43.28
N SER A 262 29.73 12.87 -42.10
CA SER A 262 29.68 14.10 -41.30
C SER A 262 29.57 13.78 -39.81
N SER A 263 30.67 14.07 -39.13
CA SER A 263 30.67 14.44 -37.71
C SER A 263 29.76 15.65 -37.50
N GLY A 264 28.84 15.56 -36.56
CA GLY A 264 28.05 16.70 -36.12
C GLY A 264 27.45 16.40 -34.76
N GLY A 265 28.12 16.87 -33.70
CA GLY A 265 27.60 16.83 -32.35
C GLY A 265 26.22 17.50 -32.29
N GLY A 266 25.22 16.74 -31.88
CA GLY A 266 23.88 17.24 -31.60
C GLY A 266 23.84 17.80 -30.18
N SER A 267 24.17 19.08 -30.07
CA SER A 267 23.87 19.94 -28.93
C SER A 267 22.42 19.73 -28.47
N TRP A 268 22.23 19.33 -27.21
CA TRP A 268 20.93 19.46 -26.54
C TRP A 268 20.76 20.92 -26.14
N SER A 269 20.16 21.69 -27.04
CA SER A 269 19.70 23.04 -26.74
C SER A 269 18.21 23.16 -27.03
N SER A 270 17.50 23.47 -25.94
CA SER A 270 16.32 24.33 -25.82
C SER A 270 15.17 24.16 -26.80
N SER A 271 13.99 23.91 -26.25
CA SER A 271 12.85 24.82 -26.44
C SER A 271 11.71 24.36 -25.54
N HIS A 272 11.48 25.11 -24.45
CA HIS A 272 10.16 25.18 -23.84
C HIS A 272 9.22 25.74 -24.91
N ASN A 273 8.48 24.86 -25.56
CA ASN A 273 7.31 25.21 -26.34
C ASN A 273 6.09 24.70 -25.58
N GLU A 274 5.48 25.60 -24.81
CA GLU A 274 4.05 25.49 -24.54
C GLU A 274 3.32 25.42 -25.89
N LYS A 275 2.71 24.28 -26.20
CA LYS A 275 1.72 24.21 -27.28
C LYS A 275 0.72 23.09 -27.06
N LYS A 276 -0.49 23.55 -26.71
CA LYS A 276 -1.83 22.99 -26.94
C LYS A 276 -2.01 21.51 -26.59
N VAL A 277 -2.75 21.30 -25.49
CA VAL A 277 -3.49 20.07 -25.20
C VAL A 277 -4.29 19.69 -26.44
N ASN A 278 -3.86 18.61 -27.08
CA ASN A 278 -4.50 18.03 -28.25
C ASN A 278 -5.19 16.75 -27.76
N THR A 279 -6.51 16.75 -27.78
CA THR A 279 -7.34 15.73 -27.15
C THR A 279 -7.42 14.49 -28.05
N GLY A 280 -7.02 13.32 -27.53
CA GLY A 280 -7.36 12.01 -28.13
C GLY A 280 -6.21 11.13 -28.65
N ASN A 281 -4.94 11.54 -28.57
CA ASN A 281 -3.82 10.68 -28.97
C ASN A 281 -3.36 9.79 -27.81
N LEU A 282 -3.27 8.49 -28.06
CA LEU A 282 -2.75 7.49 -27.14
C LEU A 282 -1.21 7.52 -27.10
N SER A 283 -0.62 7.13 -25.98
CA SER A 283 0.79 6.75 -25.94
C SER A 283 1.05 5.51 -26.80
N GLU A 284 2.30 5.28 -27.24
CA GLU A 284 2.67 4.07 -28.01
C GLU A 284 2.29 2.77 -27.25
N ARG A 285 2.31 2.81 -25.91
CA ARG A 285 1.84 1.71 -25.05
C ARG A 285 0.32 1.60 -25.05
N GLY A 286 -0.39 2.72 -25.04
CA GLY A 286 -1.84 2.80 -25.16
C GLY A 286 -2.34 2.24 -26.50
N GLU A 287 -1.66 2.55 -27.60
CA GLU A 287 -1.98 2.01 -28.93
C GLU A 287 -1.81 0.48 -28.98
N LYS A 288 -0.72 -0.06 -28.42
CA LYS A 288 -0.51 -1.51 -28.33
C LYS A 288 -1.60 -2.21 -27.52
N LYS A 289 -2.00 -1.64 -26.38
CA LYS A 289 -3.10 -2.18 -25.55
C LYS A 289 -4.45 -2.11 -26.25
N ARG A 290 -4.73 -1.01 -26.95
CA ARG A 290 -5.94 -0.86 -27.76
C ARG A 290 -5.99 -1.91 -28.87
N ALA A 291 -4.87 -2.15 -29.57
CA ALA A 291 -4.77 -3.20 -30.59
C ALA A 291 -5.05 -4.60 -30.01
N ASN A 292 -4.64 -4.85 -28.76
CA ASN A 292 -4.93 -6.09 -28.03
C ASN A 292 -6.35 -6.14 -27.43
N LYS A 293 -7.21 -5.15 -27.72
CA LYS A 293 -8.59 -5.05 -27.22
C LYS A 293 -8.68 -5.02 -25.70
N GLU A 294 -7.69 -4.42 -25.04
CA GLU A 294 -7.72 -4.17 -23.60
C GLU A 294 -8.35 -2.82 -23.28
N LEU A 295 -8.84 -2.67 -22.04
CA LEU A 295 -9.25 -1.37 -21.50
C LEU A 295 -8.03 -0.46 -21.35
N VAL A 296 -8.06 0.71 -21.99
CA VAL A 296 -7.01 1.73 -21.90
C VAL A 296 -7.55 2.94 -21.18
N ILE A 297 -6.81 3.42 -20.18
CA ILE A 297 -7.11 4.65 -19.44
C ILE A 297 -5.82 5.47 -19.43
N GLU A 298 -5.86 6.65 -20.02
CA GLU A 298 -4.78 7.65 -20.03
C GLU A 298 -5.27 8.96 -19.41
N GLU A 299 -4.41 9.97 -19.32
CA GLU A 299 -4.69 11.20 -18.57
C GLU A 299 -5.90 12.00 -19.09
N THR A 300 -6.19 11.93 -20.40
CA THR A 300 -7.25 12.73 -21.04
C THR A 300 -8.25 11.91 -21.85
N CYS A 301 -8.03 10.59 -21.98
CA CYS A 301 -8.97 9.72 -22.68
C CYS A 301 -8.91 8.27 -22.23
N ALA A 302 -9.96 7.53 -22.56
CA ALA A 302 -10.04 6.09 -22.37
C ALA A 302 -10.60 5.39 -23.60
N TYR A 303 -10.15 4.16 -23.86
CA TYR A 303 -10.65 3.29 -24.91
C TYR A 303 -11.23 2.01 -24.30
N VAL A 304 -12.53 1.80 -24.52
CA VAL A 304 -13.32 0.74 -23.91
C VAL A 304 -13.66 -0.33 -24.96
N PRO A 305 -13.18 -1.57 -24.80
CA PRO A 305 -13.49 -2.65 -25.75
C PRO A 305 -14.88 -3.23 -25.51
N TYR A 306 -15.55 -3.64 -26.59
CA TYR A 306 -16.84 -4.33 -26.59
C TYR A 306 -17.94 -3.58 -25.80
N PHE A 307 -18.00 -2.26 -25.92
CA PHE A 307 -18.93 -1.43 -25.16
C PHE A 307 -20.39 -1.90 -25.32
N ASN A 308 -21.02 -2.21 -24.18
CA ASN A 308 -22.41 -2.65 -24.08
C ASN A 308 -22.78 -3.90 -24.90
N ARG A 309 -21.78 -4.75 -25.23
CA ARG A 309 -21.98 -6.06 -25.87
C ARG A 309 -22.01 -7.18 -24.83
N THR A 310 -22.54 -8.34 -25.20
CA THR A 310 -22.54 -9.55 -24.37
C THR A 310 -21.10 -9.91 -23.99
N LEU A 311 -20.83 -10.05 -22.67
CA LEU A 311 -19.49 -10.27 -22.09
C LEU A 311 -18.47 -9.13 -22.30
N GLY A 312 -18.93 -7.94 -22.70
CA GLY A 312 -18.12 -6.74 -22.87
C GLY A 312 -18.15 -5.79 -21.67
N PHE A 313 -17.50 -4.65 -21.79
CA PHE A 313 -17.49 -3.62 -20.75
C PHE A 313 -18.77 -2.79 -20.78
N LYS A 314 -19.36 -2.58 -19.60
CA LYS A 314 -20.43 -1.62 -19.33
C LYS A 314 -19.85 -0.41 -18.62
N LEU A 315 -20.43 0.75 -18.91
CA LEU A 315 -20.09 1.98 -18.23
C LEU A 315 -21.24 2.42 -17.33
N TRP A 316 -20.90 3.01 -16.19
CA TRP A 316 -21.89 3.52 -15.24
C TRP A 316 -21.45 4.87 -14.68
N LYS A 317 -22.41 5.77 -14.48
CA LYS A 317 -22.24 6.92 -13.60
C LYS A 317 -22.45 6.45 -12.16
N VAL A 318 -21.48 6.71 -11.29
CA VAL A 318 -21.49 6.25 -9.91
C VAL A 318 -21.37 7.46 -8.98
N HIS A 319 -22.25 7.53 -7.98
CA HIS A 319 -22.11 8.47 -6.88
C HIS A 319 -20.98 8.00 -5.98
N GLY A 320 -19.84 8.69 -6.03
CA GLY A 320 -18.67 8.37 -5.22
C GLY A 320 -18.64 9.15 -3.91
N MET A 321 -17.95 8.62 -2.91
CA MET A 321 -17.79 9.29 -1.61
C MET A 321 -16.99 10.59 -1.70
N MET A 322 -16.05 10.69 -2.65
CA MET A 322 -15.19 11.87 -2.86
C MET A 322 -15.66 12.77 -4.00
N HIS A 323 -16.20 12.18 -5.07
CA HIS A 323 -16.78 12.85 -6.22
C HIS A 323 -17.55 11.83 -7.08
N ASP A 324 -18.44 12.29 -7.95
CA ASP A 324 -19.11 11.42 -8.93
C ASP A 324 -18.16 11.06 -10.07
N TYR A 325 -18.19 9.81 -10.52
CA TYR A 325 -17.25 9.30 -11.52
C TYR A 325 -17.89 8.33 -12.51
N ILE A 326 -17.19 8.11 -13.63
CA ILE A 326 -17.52 7.08 -14.61
C ILE A 326 -16.74 5.81 -14.26
N ALA A 327 -17.45 4.72 -14.04
CA ALA A 327 -16.88 3.40 -13.81
C ALA A 327 -17.04 2.51 -15.04
N SER A 328 -16.06 1.64 -15.27
CA SER A 328 -16.16 0.49 -16.18
C SER A 328 -16.36 -0.79 -15.40
N ASP A 329 -17.20 -1.67 -15.92
CA ASP A 329 -17.54 -2.96 -15.33
C ASP A 329 -17.57 -4.03 -16.42
N ASN A 330 -16.76 -5.08 -16.25
CA ASN A 330 -16.74 -6.24 -17.15
C ASN A 330 -17.43 -7.48 -16.55
N GLY A 331 -18.17 -7.32 -15.45
CA GLY A 331 -18.83 -8.41 -14.72
C GLY A 331 -17.94 -9.16 -13.74
N ILE A 332 -16.63 -8.87 -13.72
CA ILE A 332 -15.65 -9.45 -12.77
C ILE A 332 -15.04 -8.35 -11.91
N ILE A 333 -14.70 -7.21 -12.51
CA ILE A 333 -14.02 -6.09 -11.86
C ILE A 333 -14.68 -4.78 -12.30
N THR A 334 -14.98 -3.93 -11.32
CA THR A 334 -15.38 -2.54 -11.54
C THR A 334 -14.18 -1.62 -11.32
N ARG A 335 -13.89 -0.72 -12.28
CA ARG A 335 -12.78 0.24 -12.21
C ARG A 335 -13.24 1.64 -12.55
N GLU A 336 -12.84 2.62 -11.75
CA GLU A 336 -13.00 4.04 -12.06
C GLU A 336 -12.16 4.43 -13.29
N ILE A 337 -12.77 5.12 -14.25
CA ILE A 337 -12.11 5.67 -15.46
C ILE A 337 -11.73 7.13 -15.22
N CYS A 338 -12.71 7.97 -14.89
CA CYS A 338 -12.52 9.41 -14.76
C CYS A 338 -13.66 10.03 -13.92
N SER A 339 -13.43 11.26 -13.43
CA SER A 339 -14.48 12.03 -12.77
C SER A 339 -15.60 12.41 -13.74
N LEU A 340 -16.85 12.38 -13.27
CA LEU A 340 -18.03 12.78 -14.04
C LEU A 340 -17.94 14.25 -14.45
N GLU A 341 -17.44 15.11 -13.55
CA GLU A 341 -17.24 16.53 -13.82
C GLU A 341 -16.27 16.77 -15.00
N TRP A 342 -15.16 16.03 -15.06
CA TRP A 342 -14.20 16.19 -16.17
C TRP A 342 -14.76 15.66 -17.49
N PHE A 343 -15.51 14.56 -17.44
CA PHE A 343 -16.14 13.99 -18.61
C PHE A 343 -17.22 14.91 -19.19
N GLU A 344 -18.10 15.46 -18.34
CA GLU A 344 -19.18 16.36 -18.78
C GLU A 344 -18.68 17.73 -19.24
N LYS A 345 -17.55 18.20 -18.69
CA LYS A 345 -16.87 19.43 -19.15
C LYS A 345 -16.01 19.23 -20.41
N GLY A 346 -15.98 18.03 -20.99
CA GLY A 346 -15.18 17.71 -22.18
C GLY A 346 -13.67 17.79 -21.95
N LYS A 347 -13.22 17.58 -20.71
CA LYS A 347 -11.79 17.49 -20.37
C LYS A 347 -11.25 16.08 -20.46
N PHE A 348 -12.13 15.09 -20.46
CA PHE A 348 -11.83 13.68 -20.60
C PHE A 348 -12.78 13.07 -21.62
N HIS A 349 -12.27 12.25 -22.54
CA HIS A 349 -13.07 11.63 -23.61
C HIS A 349 -13.00 10.11 -23.56
N ILE A 350 -14.12 9.43 -23.77
CA ILE A 350 -14.19 7.97 -23.75
C ILE A 350 -14.59 7.50 -25.14
N TYR A 351 -13.83 6.56 -25.70
CA TYR A 351 -14.04 6.02 -27.03
C TYR A 351 -14.31 4.50 -26.98
N GLU A 352 -15.14 4.01 -27.90
CA GLU A 352 -15.24 2.58 -28.18
C GLU A 352 -13.98 2.14 -28.95
N SER A 353 -13.26 1.14 -28.43
CA SER A 353 -11.95 0.74 -28.97
C SER A 353 -12.01 0.34 -30.45
N GLU A 354 -13.06 -0.37 -30.85
CA GLU A 354 -13.24 -0.95 -32.18
C GLU A 354 -13.59 0.07 -33.24
N SER A 355 -14.55 0.96 -32.93
CA SER A 355 -15.05 1.94 -33.89
C SER A 355 -14.30 3.27 -33.81
N GLY A 356 -13.58 3.51 -32.71
CA GLY A 356 -13.03 4.84 -32.39
C GLY A 356 -14.11 5.88 -32.10
N ARG A 357 -15.38 5.47 -31.98
CA ARG A 357 -16.51 6.35 -31.74
C ARG A 357 -16.48 6.85 -30.31
N GLU A 358 -16.64 8.15 -30.13
CA GLU A 358 -16.79 8.74 -28.81
C GLU A 358 -18.14 8.33 -28.18
N ILE A 359 -18.07 7.89 -26.92
CA ILE A 359 -19.22 7.53 -26.09
C ILE A 359 -19.65 8.78 -25.34
N LYS A 360 -20.92 9.18 -25.48
CA LYS A 360 -21.44 10.39 -24.85
C LYS A 360 -21.98 10.12 -23.45
N SER A 361 -22.01 11.14 -22.60
CA SER A 361 -22.60 11.09 -21.25
C SER A 361 -24.07 10.64 -21.22
N SER A 362 -24.83 10.90 -22.29
CA SER A 362 -26.21 10.41 -22.44
C SER A 362 -26.33 8.90 -22.64
N GLU A 363 -25.27 8.24 -23.11
CA GLU A 363 -25.23 6.79 -23.36
C GLU A 363 -24.84 6.00 -22.10
N ILE A 364 -24.40 6.68 -21.04
CA ILE A 364 -23.92 6.07 -19.80
C ILE A 364 -25.00 6.21 -18.71
N PRO A 365 -25.67 5.12 -18.31
CA PRO A 365 -26.68 5.18 -17.26
C PRO A 365 -26.07 5.36 -15.87
N TRP A 366 -26.90 5.85 -14.94
CA TRP A 366 -26.57 5.80 -13.51
C TRP A 366 -26.64 4.36 -12.99
N MET A 367 -25.65 3.97 -12.18
CA MET A 367 -25.68 2.69 -11.48
C MET A 367 -26.87 2.66 -10.53
N LYS A 368 -27.76 1.68 -10.67
CA LYS A 368 -28.87 1.49 -9.73
C LYS A 368 -28.30 1.13 -8.37
N GLN A 369 -28.60 1.93 -7.36
CA GLN A 369 -28.35 1.56 -5.97
C GLN A 369 -29.38 0.51 -5.57
N ASN A 370 -28.92 -0.69 -5.24
CA ASN A 370 -29.75 -1.74 -4.65
C ASN A 370 -29.74 -1.64 -3.13
#